data_AF-A0AB35PA85-F1
#
_entry.id   AF-A0AB35PA85-F1
#
_cell.length_a   1.000
_cell.length_b   1.000
_cell.length_c   1.000
_cell.angle_alpha   90.00
_cell.angle_beta   90.00
_cell.angle_gamma   90.00
#
_symmetry.space_group_name_H-M   'P 1'
#
loop_
_entity.id
_entity.type
_entity.pdbx_description
1 polymer ?
#
loop_
_entity_poly.entity_id
_entity_poly.type
_entity_poly.pdbx_seq_one_letter_code
_entity_poly.pdbx_strand_id
1 'polypeptide(L)'
;MKLKCLSGHDFIDSFDKFIEAPKFNRLFIKRWFIENDNGSGVYVIFNKQFEPLYVGCSKDLKTRLPSHLYKGKRKLEGYFDEVLFIGIKYTQGDPTILERKYIKRFEPLLNQYRYLSS
;
A
#
# COMPACT_ATOMS: atom_id res chain seq x y z
N MET A 1 15.97 19.79 -1.52
CA MET A 1 14.89 18.83 -1.25
C MET A 1 15.49 17.70 -0.40
N LYS A 2 15.15 17.61 0.89
CA LYS A 2 15.72 16.57 1.78
C LYS A 2 14.84 15.33 1.68
N LEU A 3 15.32 14.29 1.02
CA LEU A 3 14.80 12.93 1.19
C LEU A 3 15.02 12.56 2.65
N LYS A 4 13.96 12.56 3.47
CA LYS A 4 14.00 11.87 4.77
C LYS A 4 14.07 10.39 4.45
N CYS A 5 15.29 9.88 4.33
CA CYS A 5 15.55 8.46 4.34
C CYS A 5 15.05 7.94 5.70
N LEU A 6 13.88 7.30 5.71
CA LEU A 6 13.46 6.51 6.86
C LEU A 6 14.57 5.48 7.10
N SER A 7 15.17 5.48 8.29
CA SER A 7 16.12 4.45 8.69
C SER A 7 15.49 3.08 8.40
N GLY A 8 16.22 2.20 7.72
CA GLY A 8 15.66 0.92 7.22
C GLY A 8 15.01 0.05 8.31
N HIS A 9 15.40 0.23 9.58
CA HIS A 9 14.78 -0.40 10.74
C HIS A 9 13.35 0.09 11.03
N ASP A 10 13.09 1.40 11.01
CA ASP A 10 11.76 1.97 11.30
C ASP A 10 10.72 1.59 10.24
N PHE A 11 11.19 1.24 9.04
CA PHE A 11 10.36 0.89 7.90
C PHE A 11 9.78 -0.52 8.01
N ILE A 12 10.60 -1.52 8.35
CA ILE A 12 10.15 -2.92 8.47
C ILE A 12 9.15 -3.07 9.62
N ASP A 13 9.42 -2.42 10.75
CA ASP A 13 8.56 -2.50 11.94
C ASP A 13 7.19 -1.84 11.74
N SER A 14 7.01 -1.12 10.64
CA SER A 14 5.73 -0.50 10.27
C SER A 14 4.74 -1.47 9.61
N PHE A 15 5.13 -2.70 9.32
CA PHE A 15 4.28 -3.66 8.60
C PHE A 15 4.30 -5.02 9.29
N ASP A 16 3.15 -5.69 9.26
CA ASP A 16 3.04 -7.06 9.77
C ASP A 16 3.47 -8.07 8.70
N LYS A 17 3.26 -7.73 7.43
CA LYS A 17 3.53 -8.58 6.27
C LYS A 17 3.94 -7.76 5.05
N PHE A 18 4.62 -8.42 4.13
CA PHE A 18 4.94 -7.90 2.80
C PHE A 18 4.47 -8.87 1.72
N ILE A 19 4.00 -8.30 0.60
CA ILE A 19 3.67 -9.03 -0.62
C ILE A 19 4.69 -8.61 -1.69
N GLU A 20 5.42 -9.57 -2.23
CA GLU A 20 6.18 -9.36 -3.46
C GLU A 20 5.20 -9.33 -4.63
N ALA A 21 5.10 -8.18 -5.29
CA ALA A 21 4.10 -7.91 -6.33
C ALA A 21 4.73 -7.18 -7.52
N PRO A 22 5.72 -7.78 -8.19
CA PRO A 22 6.42 -7.14 -9.30
C PRO A 22 5.43 -6.81 -10.40
N LYS A 23 5.54 -5.60 -10.93
CA LYS A 23 4.63 -5.08 -11.95
C LYS A 23 3.16 -5.05 -11.51
N PHE A 24 2.92 -5.06 -10.20
CA PHE A 24 1.60 -5.20 -9.58
C PHE A 24 0.84 -6.44 -10.09
N ASN A 25 1.51 -7.58 -10.23
CA ASN A 25 0.91 -8.78 -10.83
C ASN A 25 -0.26 -9.35 -10.01
N ARG A 26 -1.45 -9.43 -10.65
CA ARG A 26 -2.69 -9.93 -10.03
C ARG A 26 -2.60 -11.36 -9.51
N LEU A 27 -1.92 -12.24 -10.23
CA LEU A 27 -1.83 -13.65 -9.85
C LEU A 27 -1.04 -13.80 -8.55
N PHE A 28 0.03 -13.02 -8.38
CA PHE A 28 0.87 -13.03 -7.19
C PHE A 28 0.10 -12.50 -5.98
N ILE A 29 -0.56 -11.35 -6.13
CA ILE A 29 -1.39 -10.76 -5.06
C ILE A 29 -2.52 -11.72 -4.66
N LYS A 30 -3.20 -12.35 -5.62
CA LYS A 30 -4.27 -13.31 -5.33
C LYS A 30 -3.75 -14.56 -4.60
N ARG A 31 -2.65 -15.15 -5.07
CA ARG A 31 -2.03 -16.33 -4.44
C ARG A 31 -1.62 -16.02 -3.00
N TRP A 32 -1.03 -14.86 -2.77
CA TRP A 32 -0.67 -14.42 -1.43
C TRP A 32 -1.88 -14.41 -0.48
N PHE A 33 -3.03 -13.90 -0.90
CA PHE A 33 -4.28 -13.91 -0.11
C PHE A 33 -5.02 -15.27 -0.04
N ILE A 34 -4.55 -16.29 -0.77
CA ILE A 34 -4.99 -17.68 -0.58
C ILE A 34 -4.18 -18.32 0.55
N GLU A 35 -2.89 -18.00 0.63
CA GLU A 35 -1.92 -18.59 1.55
C GLU A 35 -1.81 -17.85 2.89
N ASN A 36 -2.32 -16.62 2.98
CA ASN A 36 -2.19 -15.76 4.15
C ASN A 36 -3.55 -15.26 4.64
N ASP A 37 -3.60 -14.95 5.94
CA ASP A 37 -4.77 -14.38 6.58
C ASP A 37 -5.18 -13.05 5.93
N ASN A 38 -6.48 -12.84 5.90
CA ASN A 38 -7.09 -11.60 5.45
C ASN A 38 -7.70 -10.87 6.64
N GLY A 39 -7.82 -9.56 6.53
CA GLY A 39 -8.42 -8.76 7.59
C GLY A 39 -8.55 -7.30 7.21
N SER A 40 -9.03 -6.52 8.17
CA SER A 40 -9.02 -5.08 8.07
C SER A 40 -7.61 -4.54 8.24
N GLY A 41 -7.25 -3.53 7.46
CA GLY A 41 -5.91 -2.98 7.52
C GLY A 41 -5.64 -1.88 6.50
N VAL A 42 -4.36 -1.50 6.47
CA VAL A 42 -3.76 -0.56 5.54
C VAL A 42 -2.74 -1.30 4.70
N TYR A 43 -2.66 -0.93 3.43
CA TYR A 43 -1.61 -1.36 2.52
C TYR A 43 -0.86 -0.14 1.97
N VAL A 44 0.44 -0.32 1.76
CA VAL A 44 1.31 0.67 1.13
C VAL A 44 1.99 0.01 -0.06
N ILE A 45 1.83 0.60 -1.22
CA ILE A 45 2.42 0.15 -2.48
C ILE A 45 3.73 0.88 -2.67
N PHE A 46 4.80 0.13 -2.91
CA PHE A 46 6.15 0.65 -3.10
C PHE A 46 6.63 0.40 -4.53
N ASN A 47 7.37 1.37 -5.08
CA ASN A 47 8.10 1.17 -6.33
C ASN A 47 9.40 0.38 -6.12
N LYS A 48 10.14 0.12 -7.20
CA LYS A 48 11.45 -0.56 -7.20
C LYS A 48 12.53 0.17 -6.40
N GLN A 49 12.35 1.47 -6.16
CA GLN A 49 13.24 2.32 -5.37
C GLN A 49 12.84 2.35 -3.89
N PHE A 50 11.85 1.54 -3.47
CA PHE A 50 11.26 1.51 -2.13
C PHE A 50 10.58 2.84 -1.73
N GLU A 51 10.18 3.64 -2.70
CA GLU A 51 9.41 4.85 -2.47
C GLU A 51 7.91 4.52 -2.41
N PRO A 52 7.18 5.08 -1.43
CA PRO A 52 5.75 4.84 -1.29
C PRO A 52 4.99 5.53 -2.44
N LEU A 53 4.36 4.74 -3.30
CA LEU A 53 3.51 5.21 -4.39
C LEU A 53 2.12 5.58 -3.88
N TYR A 54 1.53 4.68 -3.08
CA TYR A 54 0.13 4.81 -2.68
C TYR A 54 -0.13 4.11 -1.35
N VAL A 55 -0.96 4.74 -0.53
CA VAL A 55 -1.50 4.17 0.71
C VAL A 55 -3.01 4.01 0.55
N GLY A 56 -3.53 2.85 0.90
CA GLY A 56 -4.97 2.63 0.95
C GLY A 56 -5.36 1.74 2.12
N CYS A 57 -6.65 1.69 2.42
CA CYS A 57 -7.17 0.86 3.49
C CYS A 57 -8.44 0.09 3.09
N SER A 58 -8.80 -0.91 3.89
CA SER A 58 -10.04 -1.67 3.74
C SER A 58 -10.41 -2.42 5.02
N LYS A 59 -11.70 -2.75 5.17
CA LYS A 59 -12.16 -3.80 6.09
C LYS A 59 -11.86 -5.21 5.58
N ASP A 60 -11.69 -5.34 4.26
CA ASP A 60 -11.34 -6.57 3.56
C ASP A 60 -10.25 -6.25 2.53
N LEU A 61 -8.99 -6.55 2.89
CA LEU A 61 -7.83 -6.30 2.03
C LEU A 61 -7.80 -7.22 0.81
N LYS A 62 -8.20 -8.49 0.95
CA LYS A 62 -8.29 -9.48 -0.14
C LYS A 62 -9.17 -9.03 -1.28
N THR A 63 -10.28 -8.34 -0.99
CA THR A 63 -11.15 -7.79 -2.04
C THR A 63 -10.62 -6.46 -2.57
N ARG A 64 -10.08 -5.60 -1.70
CA ARG A 64 -9.69 -4.23 -2.06
C ARG A 64 -8.42 -4.16 -2.90
N LEU A 65 -7.36 -4.85 -2.52
CA LEU A 65 -6.05 -4.77 -3.19
C LEU A 65 -6.12 -5.22 -4.66
N PRO A 66 -6.69 -6.40 -4.98
CA PRO A 66 -6.89 -6.81 -6.36
C PRO A 66 -7.87 -5.94 -7.12
N SER A 67 -8.72 -5.15 -6.43
CA SER A 67 -9.67 -4.28 -7.12
C SER A 67 -8.94 -3.29 -8.02
N HIS A 68 -7.79 -2.75 -7.59
CA HIS A 68 -6.97 -1.82 -8.37
C HIS A 68 -6.51 -2.34 -9.74
N LEU A 69 -6.67 -3.64 -10.00
CA LEU A 69 -6.23 -4.31 -11.23
C LEU A 69 -7.33 -4.44 -12.29
N TYR A 70 -8.59 -4.09 -11.97
CA TYR A 70 -9.66 -4.13 -12.96
C TYR A 70 -9.70 -2.81 -13.75
N LYS A 71 -9.63 -2.86 -15.09
CA LYS A 71 -9.51 -1.70 -15.98
C LYS A 71 -10.50 -0.56 -15.67
N GLY A 72 -10.00 0.68 -15.76
CA GLY A 72 -10.81 1.90 -15.83
C GLY A 72 -10.30 3.02 -14.91
N LYS A 73 -9.55 3.98 -15.48
CA LYS A 73 -9.10 5.24 -14.85
C LYS A 73 -8.61 5.08 -13.40
N ARG A 74 -7.78 4.07 -13.11
CA ARG A 74 -7.25 3.90 -11.75
C ARG A 74 -5.91 4.60 -11.62
N LYS A 75 -5.75 5.34 -10.52
CA LYS A 75 -4.55 6.14 -10.20
C LYS A 75 -3.22 5.37 -10.29
N LEU A 76 -3.28 4.04 -10.22
CA LEU A 76 -2.11 3.16 -10.21
C LEU A 76 -1.75 2.57 -11.58
N GLU A 77 -2.64 2.59 -12.59
CA GLU A 77 -2.40 1.89 -13.87
C GLU A 77 -1.12 2.34 -14.57
N GLY A 78 -0.78 3.64 -14.50
CA GLY A 78 0.46 4.18 -15.07
C GLY A 78 1.75 3.83 -14.31
N TYR A 79 1.65 3.26 -13.10
CA TYR A 79 2.78 2.96 -12.21
C TYR A 79 3.00 1.48 -12.02
N PHE A 80 2.17 0.61 -12.63
CA PHE A 80 2.24 -0.83 -12.38
C PHE A 80 3.63 -1.40 -12.62
N ASP A 81 4.28 -1.06 -13.73
CA ASP A 81 5.63 -1.54 -14.06
C ASP A 81 6.71 -1.15 -13.04
N GLU A 82 6.45 -0.12 -12.22
CA GLU A 82 7.35 0.34 -11.17
C GLU A 82 7.12 -0.37 -9.84
N VAL A 83 5.95 -1.01 -9.63
CA VAL A 83 5.63 -1.66 -8.35
C VAL A 83 6.53 -2.87 -8.11
N LEU A 84 7.03 -2.98 -6.88
CA LEU A 84 7.84 -4.10 -6.41
C LEU A 84 7.20 -4.79 -5.20
N PHE A 85 6.88 -4.03 -4.14
CA PHE A 85 6.37 -4.57 -2.88
C PHE A 85 5.08 -3.89 -2.43
N ILE A 86 4.32 -4.62 -1.61
CA ILE A 86 3.17 -4.09 -0.87
C ILE A 86 3.36 -4.41 0.60
N GLY A 87 3.46 -3.39 1.45
CA GLY A 87 3.47 -3.56 2.90
C GLY A 87 2.04 -3.60 3.44
N ILE A 88 1.75 -4.52 4.36
CA ILE A 88 0.43 -4.70 5.00
C ILE A 88 0.55 -4.47 6.51
N LYS A 89 -0.35 -3.65 7.06
CA LYS A 89 -0.56 -3.50 8.51
C LYS A 89 -2.02 -3.79 8.83
N TYR A 90 -2.27 -4.83 9.59
CA TYR A 90 -3.60 -5.20 10.04
C TYR A 90 -4.04 -4.32 11.22
N THR A 91 -5.35 -4.17 11.37
CA THR A 91 -5.95 -3.53 12.54
C THR A 91 -7.26 -4.22 12.89
N GLN A 92 -7.58 -4.22 14.18
CA GLN A 92 -8.89 -4.63 14.69
C GLN A 92 -9.89 -3.45 14.74
N GLY A 93 -9.39 -2.21 14.60
CA GLY A 93 -10.18 -0.98 14.64
C GLY A 93 -10.45 -0.38 13.26
N ASP A 94 -10.87 0.89 13.22
CA ASP A 94 -11.11 1.61 11.97
C ASP A 94 -9.80 1.80 11.18
N PRO A 95 -9.65 1.20 9.99
CA PRO A 95 -8.42 1.27 9.21
C PRO A 95 -8.19 2.66 8.59
N THR A 96 -9.19 3.55 8.58
CA THR A 96 -9.04 4.92 8.04
C THR A 96 -8.16 5.81 8.94
N ILE A 97 -8.16 5.57 10.26
CA ILE A 97 -7.28 6.29 11.20
C ILE A 97 -5.83 5.93 10.91
N LEU A 98 -5.57 4.63 10.71
CA LEU A 98 -4.25 4.12 10.36
C LEU A 98 -3.81 4.60 8.98
N GLU A 99 -4.74 4.65 8.01
CA GLU A 99 -4.48 5.16 6.66
C GLU A 99 -3.98 6.61 6.71
N ARG A 100 -4.66 7.49 7.46
CA ARG A 100 -4.26 8.88 7.63
C ARG A 100 -2.87 8.99 8.26
N LYS A 101 -2.59 8.18 9.29
CA LYS A 101 -1.27 8.13 9.93
C LYS A 101 -0.19 7.73 8.92
N TYR A 102 -0.46 6.74 8.08
CA TYR A 102 0.50 6.22 7.10
C TYR A 102 0.70 7.21 5.95
N ILE A 103 -0.35 7.88 5.48
CA ILE A 103 -0.23 8.95 4.48
C ILE A 103 0.63 10.10 4.99
N LYS A 104 0.41 10.55 6.24
CA LYS A 104 1.24 11.60 6.85
C LYS A 104 2.69 11.17 7.07
N ARG A 105 2.92 9.90 7.40
CA ARG A 105 4.26 9.37 7.69
C ARG A 105 5.08 9.14 6.43
N PHE A 106 4.46 8.56 5.40
CA PHE A 106 5.14 8.08 4.20
C PHE A 106 5.03 9.06 3.02
N GLU A 107 4.12 10.03 3.07
CA GLU A 107 3.94 11.06 2.03
C GLU A 107 3.88 10.47 0.60
N PRO A 108 2.99 9.48 0.35
CA PRO A 108 3.00 8.75 -0.91
C PRO A 108 2.64 9.63 -2.11
N LEU A 109 3.30 9.39 -3.25
CA LEU A 109 3.19 10.20 -4.46
C LEU A 109 1.74 10.38 -4.95
N LEU A 110 0.89 9.36 -4.82
CA LEU A 110 -0.43 9.32 -5.46
C LEU A 110 -1.61 9.63 -4.51
N ASN A 111 -1.36 9.87 -3.21
CA ASN A 111 -2.41 10.27 -2.26
C ASN A 111 -2.59 11.79 -2.16
N GLN A 112 -1.86 12.58 -2.95
CA GLN A 112 -1.78 14.05 -2.84
C GLN A 112 -3.14 14.80 -2.86
N TYR A 113 -4.22 14.17 -3.33
CA TYR A 113 -5.57 14.78 -3.36
C TYR A 113 -6.47 14.46 -2.15
N ARG A 114 -6.02 13.65 -1.17
CA ARG A 114 -6.93 13.10 -0.16
C ARG A 114 -7.02 13.89 1.16
N TYR A 115 -6.09 14.82 1.43
CA TYR A 115 -6.03 15.56 2.71
C TYR A 115 -5.46 16.99 2.61
N LEU A 116 -5.59 17.66 1.47
CA LEU A 116 -5.21 19.10 1.33
C LEU A 116 -6.21 20.08 1.97
N SER A 117 -7.20 19.59 2.72
CA SER A 117 -8.13 20.41 3.50
C SER A 117 -7.95 20.10 4.98
N SER A 118 -6.94 20.74 5.57
CA SER A 118 -6.92 21.11 7.00
C SER A 118 -7.49 22.50 7.15
#